data_AF-A0A1H3BX35-F1
#
_entry.id   AF-A0A1H3BX35-F1
#
_cell.length_a   1.000
_cell.length_b   1.000
_cell.length_c   1.000
_cell.angle_alpha   90.00
_cell.angle_beta   90.00
_cell.angle_gamma   90.00
#
_symmetry.space_group_name_H-M   'P 1'
#
loop_
_entity.id
_entity.type
_entity.pdbx_description
1 polymer ?
#
loop_
_entity_poly.entity_id
_entity_poly.type
_entity_poly.pdbx_seq_one_letter_code
_entity_poly.pdbx_strand_id
1 'polypeptide(L)'
;MAGGPRPDPRGGAARAALSPILAIGFLGALSGAGGLGAAALPEGAGLLGAACPGPGAAELLLLPEDAARLDDAPVGGLTVTGAYTGTGMREGDRPKPVGVFLRDGDVASREFGRMDGLLIVAPDGSARIALASAAELEGRRHDLTDLDGRRAFLDAASEAGASVLQSHLLIRDGALDLRPVEDAPLAVRRVLFQTGDGALGLWQSGARALTLYDAAEELARLHAPVMALNLDMGGYDFCERAGEGRPAACSLLDRASLGKLSNLIRLRTAESCP
;
A
#
# COMPACT_ATOMS: atom_id res chain seq x y z
N MET A 1 69.95 13.43 16.83
CA MET A 1 69.92 14.38 17.96
C MET A 1 68.53 14.32 18.55
N ALA A 2 68.34 13.46 19.56
CA ALA A 2 68.30 13.78 20.99
C ALA A 2 66.85 14.16 21.41
N GLY A 3 66.15 13.50 22.33
CA GLY A 3 66.50 12.44 23.28
C GLY A 3 65.83 12.72 24.63
N GLY A 4 64.66 12.11 24.90
CA GLY A 4 64.03 11.84 26.22
C GLY A 4 63.84 13.00 27.23
N PRO A 5 63.32 12.75 28.46
CA PRO A 5 62.70 11.52 28.99
C PRO A 5 61.32 11.73 29.69
N ARG A 6 60.60 10.64 29.95
CA ARG A 6 59.62 10.52 31.07
C ARG A 6 60.36 10.03 32.32
N PRO A 7 59.90 10.37 33.54
CA PRO A 7 59.26 9.33 34.37
C PRO A 7 58.09 9.80 35.28
N ASP A 8 57.29 8.80 35.64
CA ASP A 8 56.24 8.67 36.69
C ASP A 8 56.88 8.56 38.11
N PRO A 9 56.24 8.19 39.25
CA PRO A 9 54.90 8.36 39.87
C PRO A 9 54.97 8.97 41.30
N ARG A 10 53.83 9.23 41.97
CA ARG A 10 53.52 8.88 43.39
C ARG A 10 52.45 9.77 44.04
N GLY A 11 51.53 9.10 44.77
CA GLY A 11 50.75 9.64 45.90
C GLY A 11 49.28 9.85 45.55
N GLY A 12 48.29 9.25 46.22
CA GLY A 12 48.27 8.41 47.41
C GLY A 12 46.82 7.95 47.61
N ALA A 13 46.67 6.79 48.24
CA ALA A 13 45.41 6.09 48.47
C ALA A 13 44.50 6.79 49.49
N ALA A 14 43.19 6.57 49.38
CA ALA A 14 42.34 6.27 50.54
C ALA A 14 41.06 5.52 50.10
N ARG A 15 40.95 4.28 50.58
CA ARG A 15 39.75 3.44 50.61
C ARG A 15 38.83 3.88 51.76
N ALA A 16 37.53 3.82 51.54
CA ALA A 16 36.51 3.47 52.55
C ALA A 16 35.28 2.94 51.77
N ALA A 17 35.08 1.63 51.66
CA ALA A 17 34.45 0.71 52.62
C ALA A 17 32.90 0.72 52.54
N LEU A 18 32.36 -0.46 52.23
CA LEU A 18 30.94 -0.88 52.20
C LEU A 18 30.29 -0.74 53.60
N SER A 19 28.96 -0.68 53.80
CA SER A 19 27.88 -1.66 53.52
C SER A 19 26.60 -1.20 54.31
N PRO A 20 25.47 -1.94 54.45
CA PRO A 20 24.37 -2.13 53.48
C PRO A 20 22.94 -1.95 54.10
N ILE A 21 21.90 -2.30 53.31
CA ILE A 21 20.51 -2.68 53.68
C ILE A 21 19.50 -1.57 54.07
N LEU A 22 18.49 -1.36 53.20
CA LEU A 22 17.09 -1.60 53.59
C LEU A 22 16.21 -1.88 52.36
N ALA A 23 15.57 -3.04 52.37
CA ALA A 23 14.59 -3.49 51.40
C ALA A 23 13.22 -2.84 51.67
N ILE A 24 12.51 -2.44 50.61
CA ILE A 24 11.05 -2.41 50.57
C ILE A 24 10.64 -2.95 49.21
N GLY A 25 9.99 -4.12 49.23
CA GLY A 25 9.28 -4.66 48.07
C GLY A 25 7.83 -4.19 48.08
N PHE A 26 7.24 -4.10 46.90
CA PHE A 26 5.81 -4.29 46.62
C PHE A 26 5.74 -4.61 45.11
N LEU A 27 5.50 -5.88 44.77
CA LEU A 27 4.21 -6.50 44.45
C LEU A 27 3.74 -6.15 43.03
N GLY A 28 3.45 -7.21 42.28
CA GLY A 28 3.39 -7.18 40.83
C GLY A 28 2.09 -6.66 40.22
N ALA A 29 2.15 -6.54 38.90
CA ALA A 29 1.00 -6.60 38.02
C ALA A 29 1.43 -7.31 36.72
N LEU A 30 1.05 -8.59 36.62
CA LEU A 30 0.73 -9.21 35.34
C LEU A 30 -0.48 -8.48 34.77
N SER A 31 -0.37 -7.93 33.56
CA SER A 31 -1.45 -7.55 32.62
C SER A 31 -0.81 -6.67 31.55
N GLY A 32 -0.81 -6.94 30.26
CA GLY A 32 -1.29 -8.03 29.44
C GLY A 32 -0.84 -7.63 28.03
N ALA A 33 -0.26 -8.56 27.27
CA ALA A 33 -0.08 -8.36 25.84
C ALA A 33 -1.48 -8.45 25.21
N GLY A 34 -2.25 -7.38 25.33
CA GLY A 34 -3.41 -7.18 24.49
C GLY A 34 -2.89 -7.04 23.07
N GLY A 35 -3.26 -7.99 22.19
CA GLY A 35 -3.13 -7.76 20.77
C GLY A 35 -3.75 -6.40 20.46
N LEU A 36 -2.97 -5.51 19.86
CA LEU A 36 -3.51 -4.33 19.22
C LEU A 36 -4.43 -4.87 18.13
N GLY A 37 -5.72 -5.01 18.46
CA GLY A 37 -6.74 -5.21 17.44
C GLY A 37 -6.58 -4.07 16.46
N ALA A 38 -6.50 -4.41 15.17
CA ALA A 38 -6.47 -3.43 14.09
C ALA A 38 -7.53 -2.37 14.39
N ALA A 39 -7.10 -1.12 14.56
CA ALA A 39 -8.05 -0.05 14.83
C ALA A 39 -8.91 0.06 13.57
N ALA A 40 -10.17 -0.36 13.67
CA ALA A 40 -11.09 -0.27 12.55
C ALA A 40 -11.11 1.17 12.07
N LEU A 41 -10.80 1.38 10.78
CA LEU A 41 -10.83 2.69 10.16
C LEU A 41 -12.24 3.28 10.35
N PRO A 42 -12.38 4.48 10.95
CA PRO A 42 -13.68 5.03 11.24
C PRO A 42 -14.48 5.21 9.95
N GLU A 43 -15.71 4.67 9.91
CA GLU A 43 -16.62 4.87 8.79
C GLU A 43 -16.99 6.36 8.63
N GLY A 44 -17.07 6.82 7.39
CA GLY A 44 -17.32 8.22 7.05
C GLY A 44 -16.11 8.95 6.45
N ALA A 45 -16.24 10.25 6.22
CA ALA A 45 -15.18 11.10 5.68
C ALA A 45 -14.52 10.60 4.37
N GLY A 46 -15.33 10.07 3.45
CA GLY A 46 -14.89 9.59 2.15
C GLY A 46 -14.30 8.17 2.13
N LEU A 47 -14.27 7.46 3.26
CA LEU A 47 -13.90 6.04 3.28
C LEU A 47 -14.95 5.21 2.54
N LEU A 48 -14.54 4.51 1.49
CA LEU A 48 -15.37 3.53 0.77
C LEU A 48 -15.32 2.15 1.41
N GLY A 49 -14.16 1.77 1.96
CA GLY A 49 -13.97 0.48 2.60
C GLY A 49 -12.57 0.34 3.15
N ALA A 50 -12.42 -0.53 4.14
CA ALA A 50 -11.16 -0.85 4.79
C ALA A 50 -10.96 -2.36 4.77
N ALA A 51 -9.75 -2.82 4.47
CA ALA A 51 -9.36 -4.21 4.55
C ALA A 51 -8.58 -4.49 5.84
N CYS A 52 -8.79 -5.67 6.42
CA CYS A 52 -7.98 -6.10 7.55
C CYS A 52 -6.52 -6.26 7.14
N PRO A 53 -5.57 -5.97 8.04
CA PRO A 53 -4.18 -6.29 7.79
C PRO A 53 -3.97 -7.81 7.68
N GLY A 54 -2.98 -8.22 6.89
CA GLY A 54 -2.54 -9.61 6.79
C GLY A 54 -3.09 -10.40 5.58
N PRO A 55 -3.04 -11.75 5.63
CA PRO A 55 -3.37 -12.60 4.50
C PRO A 55 -4.80 -12.40 4.00
N GLY A 56 -4.99 -12.32 2.68
CA GLY A 56 -6.27 -12.13 2.01
C GLY A 56 -6.81 -10.71 2.06
N ALA A 57 -5.98 -9.72 2.41
CA ALA A 57 -6.37 -8.31 2.46
C ALA A 57 -6.75 -7.77 1.07
N ALA A 58 -5.96 -8.13 0.05
CA ALA A 58 -6.14 -7.64 -1.30
C ALA A 58 -5.87 -8.70 -2.37
N GLU A 59 -6.43 -8.45 -3.55
CA GLU A 59 -6.22 -9.22 -4.77
C GLU A 59 -6.15 -8.26 -5.96
N LEU A 60 -5.27 -8.57 -6.94
CA LEU A 60 -5.22 -7.90 -8.23
C LEU A 60 -5.87 -8.77 -9.29
N LEU A 61 -6.74 -8.17 -10.10
CA LEU A 61 -7.39 -8.82 -11.22
C LEU A 61 -6.91 -8.17 -12.52
N LEU A 62 -6.58 -8.99 -13.52
CA LEU A 62 -6.23 -8.56 -14.88
C LEU A 62 -7.44 -8.73 -15.79
N LEU A 63 -7.84 -7.68 -16.49
CA LEU A 63 -9.02 -7.70 -17.35
C LEU A 63 -8.65 -7.74 -18.84
N PRO A 64 -9.42 -8.51 -19.65
CA PRO A 64 -10.67 -9.21 -19.32
C PRO A 64 -10.51 -10.61 -18.69
N GLU A 65 -9.29 -11.10 -18.51
CA GLU A 65 -9.00 -12.49 -18.11
C GLU A 65 -9.69 -12.92 -16.82
N ASP A 66 -9.79 -12.00 -15.85
CA ASP A 66 -10.35 -12.24 -14.53
C ASP A 66 -11.79 -11.76 -14.37
N ALA A 67 -12.46 -11.36 -15.45
CA ALA A 67 -13.82 -10.82 -15.35
C ALA A 67 -14.81 -11.82 -14.70
N ALA A 68 -14.66 -13.11 -14.95
CA ALA A 68 -15.49 -14.16 -14.34
C ALA A 68 -15.27 -14.28 -12.83
N ARG A 69 -14.09 -13.92 -12.33
CA ARG A 69 -13.75 -13.99 -10.90
C ARG A 69 -14.45 -12.92 -10.08
N LEU A 70 -15.14 -11.96 -10.71
CA LEU A 70 -15.98 -10.99 -10.04
C LEU A 70 -17.12 -11.62 -9.23
N ASP A 71 -17.57 -12.81 -9.61
CA ASP A 71 -18.59 -13.56 -8.89
C ASP A 71 -18.05 -14.29 -7.65
N ASP A 72 -16.72 -14.44 -7.52
CA ASP A 72 -16.07 -15.10 -6.40
C ASP A 72 -15.81 -14.17 -5.20
N ALA A 73 -16.19 -12.89 -5.30
CA ALA A 73 -15.94 -11.92 -4.25
C ALA A 73 -16.70 -12.32 -2.96
N PRO A 74 -16.02 -12.40 -1.80
CA PRO A 74 -16.70 -12.70 -0.54
C PRO A 74 -17.72 -11.60 -0.22
N VAL A 75 -18.82 -11.96 0.44
CA VAL A 75 -19.83 -10.99 0.88
C VAL A 75 -19.16 -9.86 1.67
N GLY A 76 -19.46 -8.61 1.32
CA GLY A 76 -18.82 -7.41 1.88
C GLY A 76 -17.56 -6.97 1.14
N GLY A 77 -16.95 -7.82 0.32
CA GLY A 77 -15.78 -7.50 -0.50
C GLY A 77 -16.01 -6.31 -1.43
N LEU A 78 -15.00 -5.46 -1.58
CA LEU A 78 -15.06 -4.24 -2.39
C LEU A 78 -14.10 -4.38 -3.57
N THR A 79 -14.62 -4.36 -4.79
CA THR A 79 -13.81 -4.40 -6.02
C THR A 79 -13.89 -3.06 -6.73
N VAL A 80 -12.75 -2.45 -7.05
CA VAL A 80 -12.65 -1.13 -7.70
C VAL A 80 -11.66 -1.17 -8.85
N THR A 81 -11.75 -0.20 -9.76
CA THR A 81 -10.68 0.08 -10.72
C THR A 81 -9.35 0.29 -10.01
N GLY A 82 -8.29 -0.35 -10.51
CA GLY A 82 -6.93 -0.17 -10.01
C GLY A 82 -6.22 1.01 -10.65
N ALA A 83 -5.02 0.78 -11.18
CA ALA A 83 -4.21 1.77 -11.87
C ALA A 83 -4.70 2.01 -13.31
N TYR A 84 -4.03 2.94 -13.99
CA TYR A 84 -4.41 3.43 -15.30
C TYR A 84 -4.41 2.35 -16.38
N THR A 85 -5.37 2.47 -17.29
CA THR A 85 -5.41 1.70 -18.53
C THR A 85 -4.79 2.51 -19.67
N GLY A 86 -3.79 1.93 -20.33
CA GLY A 86 -3.05 2.56 -21.42
C GLY A 86 -3.86 2.59 -22.72
N THR A 87 -3.41 3.43 -23.65
CA THR A 87 -4.01 3.52 -25.00
C THR A 87 -3.57 2.38 -25.92
N GLY A 88 -2.52 1.65 -25.55
CA GLY A 88 -2.06 0.47 -26.27
C GLY A 88 -2.79 -0.80 -25.85
N MET A 89 -2.67 -1.84 -26.66
CA MET A 89 -3.25 -3.16 -26.38
C MET A 89 -2.16 -4.20 -26.08
N ARG A 90 -2.52 -5.20 -25.28
CA ARG A 90 -1.80 -6.47 -25.12
C ARG A 90 -2.25 -7.43 -26.21
N GLU A 91 -1.59 -8.59 -26.29
CA GLU A 91 -1.97 -9.66 -27.22
C GLU A 91 -3.47 -9.97 -27.16
N GLY A 92 -4.11 -10.15 -28.31
CA GLY A 92 -5.55 -10.42 -28.41
C GLY A 92 -6.43 -9.18 -28.18
N ASP A 93 -5.94 -7.98 -28.53
CA ASP A 93 -6.66 -6.70 -28.42
C ASP A 93 -7.19 -6.39 -27.02
N ARG A 94 -6.47 -6.86 -25.98
CA ARG A 94 -6.83 -6.66 -24.59
C ARG A 94 -6.28 -5.34 -24.05
N PRO A 95 -7.01 -4.58 -23.22
CA PRO A 95 -6.51 -3.33 -22.65
C PRO A 95 -5.22 -3.55 -21.84
N LYS A 96 -4.23 -2.67 -22.05
CA LYS A 96 -2.93 -2.77 -21.39
C LYS A 96 -2.87 -1.93 -20.11
N PRO A 97 -2.42 -2.47 -18.97
CA PRO A 97 -2.10 -1.66 -17.79
C PRO A 97 -0.95 -0.67 -18.08
N VAL A 98 -1.04 0.56 -17.57
CA VAL A 98 0.10 1.49 -17.60
C VAL A 98 1.08 1.13 -16.50
N GLY A 99 2.38 1.14 -16.83
CA GLY A 99 3.43 0.85 -15.87
C GLY A 99 3.58 -0.64 -15.61
N VAL A 100 4.31 -0.98 -14.53
CA VAL A 100 4.61 -2.35 -14.16
C VAL A 100 3.33 -3.02 -13.66
N PHE A 101 3.01 -4.18 -14.24
CA PHE A 101 1.86 -4.97 -13.82
C PHE A 101 2.15 -6.46 -13.88
N LEU A 102 1.90 -7.14 -12.77
CA LEU A 102 2.01 -8.59 -12.60
C LEU A 102 0.76 -9.09 -11.90
N ARG A 103 0.27 -10.25 -12.33
CA ARG A 103 -0.84 -10.95 -11.69
C ARG A 103 -0.42 -12.39 -11.42
N ASP A 104 -0.36 -12.77 -10.15
CA ASP A 104 0.05 -14.10 -9.66
C ASP A 104 1.38 -14.58 -10.26
N GLY A 105 2.34 -13.66 -10.37
CA GLY A 105 3.65 -13.88 -11.00
C GLY A 105 3.68 -13.72 -12.53
N ASP A 106 2.53 -13.69 -13.21
CA ASP A 106 2.45 -13.49 -14.66
C ASP A 106 2.60 -12.01 -15.03
N VAL A 107 3.61 -11.70 -15.84
CA VAL A 107 3.94 -10.33 -16.23
C VAL A 107 3.06 -9.85 -17.39
N ALA A 108 2.06 -9.03 -17.09
CA ALA A 108 1.21 -8.41 -18.12
C ALA A 108 1.83 -7.13 -18.71
N SER A 109 2.65 -6.41 -17.94
CA SER A 109 3.38 -5.23 -18.40
C SER A 109 4.72 -5.07 -17.69
N ARG A 110 5.77 -4.85 -18.50
CA ARG A 110 7.15 -4.59 -18.06
C ARG A 110 7.52 -3.10 -18.09
N GLU A 111 6.60 -2.26 -18.58
CA GLU A 111 6.86 -0.84 -18.78
C GLU A 111 7.01 -0.14 -17.45
N PHE A 112 7.95 0.79 -17.33
CA PHE A 112 8.04 1.64 -16.14
C PHE A 112 7.31 2.95 -16.43
N GLY A 113 6.17 3.16 -15.77
CA GLY A 113 5.45 4.42 -15.82
C GLY A 113 6.24 5.52 -15.11
N ARG A 114 5.95 6.79 -15.42
CA ARG A 114 6.47 7.95 -14.68
C ARG A 114 5.70 8.12 -13.37
N MET A 115 5.78 7.09 -12.53
CA MET A 115 4.99 6.88 -11.33
C MET A 115 5.84 6.14 -10.31
N ASP A 116 5.83 6.57 -9.06
CA ASP A 116 6.83 6.09 -8.09
C ASP A 116 6.27 5.12 -7.06
N GLY A 117 4.99 4.77 -7.15
CA GLY A 117 4.31 3.90 -6.20
C GLY A 117 4.01 2.52 -6.75
N LEU A 118 4.10 1.51 -5.88
CA LEU A 118 3.72 0.13 -6.16
C LEU A 118 2.73 -0.35 -5.11
N LEU A 119 1.67 -1.04 -5.54
CA LEU A 119 0.96 -2.00 -4.71
C LEU A 119 1.58 -3.38 -4.97
N ILE A 120 2.04 -4.04 -3.91
CA ILE A 120 2.58 -5.39 -3.97
C ILE A 120 1.70 -6.28 -3.11
N VAL A 121 1.17 -7.34 -3.72
CA VAL A 121 0.30 -8.34 -3.10
C VAL A 121 1.02 -9.68 -3.15
N ALA A 122 1.30 -10.25 -1.99
CA ALA A 122 1.91 -11.58 -1.86
C ALA A 122 0.88 -12.68 -2.20
N PRO A 123 1.32 -13.93 -2.47
CA PRO A 123 0.42 -15.03 -2.81
C PRO A 123 -0.66 -15.34 -1.76
N ASP A 124 -0.39 -15.03 -0.49
CA ASP A 124 -1.36 -15.19 0.59
C ASP A 124 -2.39 -14.05 0.65
N GLY A 125 -2.31 -13.07 -0.25
CA GLY A 125 -3.17 -11.88 -0.31
C GLY A 125 -2.79 -10.77 0.67
N SER A 126 -1.70 -10.92 1.43
CA SER A 126 -1.14 -9.80 2.19
C SER A 126 -0.59 -8.75 1.23
N ALA A 127 -0.80 -7.48 1.56
CA ALA A 127 -0.55 -6.39 0.63
C ALA A 127 0.12 -5.20 1.31
N ARG A 128 0.96 -4.51 0.55
CA ARG A 128 1.67 -3.31 1.01
C ARG A 128 1.89 -2.33 -0.13
N ILE A 129 1.94 -1.05 0.23
CA ILE A 129 2.32 0.02 -0.70
C ILE A 129 3.83 0.27 -0.53
N ALA A 130 4.55 0.39 -1.65
CA ALA A 130 5.99 0.59 -1.67
C ALA A 130 6.41 1.71 -2.61
N LEU A 131 7.57 2.30 -2.34
CA LEU A 131 8.27 3.18 -3.26
C LEU A 131 9.00 2.33 -4.32
N ALA A 132 8.84 2.68 -5.59
CA ALA A 132 9.41 1.94 -6.72
C ALA A 132 10.95 1.94 -6.73
N SER A 133 11.61 2.97 -6.20
CA SER A 133 13.08 3.01 -6.07
C SER A 133 13.63 2.30 -4.82
N ALA A 134 12.74 1.67 -4.03
CA ALA A 134 13.08 1.02 -2.78
C ALA A 134 12.17 -0.19 -2.49
N ALA A 135 11.73 -0.90 -3.52
CA ALA A 135 10.77 -1.98 -3.38
C ALA A 135 11.43 -3.21 -2.74
N GLU A 136 10.98 -3.61 -1.55
CA GLU A 136 11.50 -4.79 -0.87
C GLU A 136 10.71 -6.08 -1.19
N LEU A 137 11.33 -7.08 -1.80
CA LEU A 137 10.68 -8.35 -2.06
C LEU A 137 11.57 -9.48 -1.54
N GLU A 138 10.99 -10.37 -0.73
CA GLU A 138 11.72 -11.49 -0.08
C GLU A 138 12.99 -11.03 0.65
N GLY A 139 12.94 -9.88 1.34
CA GLY A 139 14.08 -9.32 2.07
C GLY A 139 15.17 -8.70 1.19
N ARG A 140 14.96 -8.59 -0.12
CA ARG A 140 15.85 -7.90 -1.06
C ARG A 140 15.25 -6.58 -1.48
N ARG A 141 16.05 -5.52 -1.51
CA ARG A 141 15.63 -4.22 -2.05
C ARG A 141 15.93 -4.14 -3.54
N HIS A 142 14.96 -3.65 -4.30
CA HIS A 142 15.04 -3.42 -5.73
C HIS A 142 14.73 -1.94 -6.05
N ASP A 143 15.45 -1.38 -7.01
CA ASP A 143 15.15 -0.08 -7.60
C ASP A 143 14.60 -0.29 -9.01
N LEU A 144 13.32 0.01 -9.21
CA LEU A 144 12.66 -0.18 -10.51
C LEU A 144 12.90 1.00 -11.47
N THR A 145 13.49 2.10 -10.98
CA THR A 145 13.85 3.25 -11.81
C THR A 145 15.02 2.94 -12.73
N ASP A 146 15.88 2.00 -12.33
CA ASP A 146 16.91 1.43 -13.17
C ASP A 146 16.42 0.15 -13.89
N LEU A 147 17.01 -0.16 -15.05
CA LEU A 147 16.54 -1.27 -15.90
C LEU A 147 16.84 -2.65 -15.29
N ASP A 148 17.98 -2.81 -14.63
CA ASP A 148 18.44 -4.11 -14.15
C ASP A 148 17.77 -4.47 -12.82
N GLY A 149 17.62 -3.49 -11.92
CA GLY A 149 16.80 -3.56 -10.72
C GLY A 149 15.33 -3.82 -11.05
N ARG A 150 14.79 -3.19 -12.10
CA ARG A 150 13.45 -3.52 -12.60
C ARG A 150 13.35 -4.96 -13.09
N ARG A 151 14.29 -5.44 -13.89
CA ARG A 151 14.30 -6.85 -14.35
C ARG A 151 14.39 -7.80 -13.17
N ALA A 152 15.33 -7.57 -12.24
CA ALA A 152 15.51 -8.38 -11.06
C ALA A 152 14.27 -8.40 -10.15
N PHE A 153 13.57 -7.28 -10.02
CA PHE A 153 12.31 -7.21 -9.30
C PHE A 153 11.21 -8.03 -9.99
N LEU A 154 11.07 -7.89 -11.31
CA LEU A 154 10.07 -8.63 -12.08
C LEU A 154 10.31 -10.14 -11.98
N ASP A 155 11.55 -10.58 -12.11
CA ASP A 155 11.92 -11.99 -12.01
C ASP A 155 11.64 -12.52 -10.60
N ALA A 156 12.03 -11.79 -9.55
CA ALA A 156 11.72 -12.15 -8.17
C ALA A 156 10.21 -12.18 -7.88
N ALA A 157 9.44 -11.23 -8.41
CA ALA A 157 7.98 -11.19 -8.25
C ALA A 157 7.30 -12.33 -8.99
N SER A 158 7.78 -12.70 -10.17
CA SER A 158 7.33 -13.89 -10.89
C SER A 158 7.64 -15.17 -10.14
N GLU A 159 8.87 -15.33 -9.63
CA GLU A 159 9.28 -16.50 -8.83
C GLU A 159 8.46 -16.64 -7.55
N ALA A 160 8.19 -15.52 -6.88
CA ALA A 160 7.40 -15.49 -5.65
C ALA A 160 5.89 -15.67 -5.90
N GLY A 161 5.40 -15.63 -7.14
CA GLY A 161 3.97 -15.63 -7.45
C GLY A 161 3.24 -14.35 -7.00
N ALA A 162 3.97 -13.24 -6.87
CA ALA A 162 3.41 -11.98 -6.40
C ALA A 162 2.61 -11.25 -7.49
N SER A 163 1.61 -10.50 -7.04
CA SER A 163 0.83 -9.57 -7.85
C SER A 163 1.33 -8.14 -7.61
N VAL A 164 1.56 -7.36 -8.67
CA VAL A 164 2.12 -6.00 -8.57
C VAL A 164 1.39 -5.05 -9.50
N LEU A 165 1.16 -3.83 -9.02
CA LEU A 165 0.56 -2.74 -9.78
C LEU A 165 1.30 -1.44 -9.51
N GLN A 166 1.64 -0.68 -10.56
CA GLN A 166 2.29 0.64 -10.45
C GLN A 166 1.28 1.78 -10.54
N SER A 167 1.40 2.78 -9.66
CA SER A 167 0.62 4.03 -9.73
C SER A 167 1.36 5.21 -9.09
N HIS A 168 0.77 6.41 -9.17
CA HIS A 168 1.31 7.61 -8.53
C HIS A 168 1.26 7.49 -7.01
N LEU A 169 2.42 7.62 -6.36
CA LEU A 169 2.54 7.74 -4.91
C LEU A 169 2.17 9.17 -4.49
N LEU A 170 1.29 9.31 -3.49
CA LEU A 170 0.79 10.58 -2.99
C LEU A 170 1.30 10.90 -1.60
N ILE A 171 1.42 9.86 -0.75
CA ILE A 171 1.92 9.95 0.62
C ILE A 171 2.98 8.86 0.80
N ARG A 172 4.11 9.24 1.39
CA ARG A 172 5.25 8.39 1.73
C ARG A 172 5.71 8.66 3.14
N ASP A 173 5.83 7.61 3.95
CA ASP A 173 6.25 7.68 5.35
C ASP A 173 5.44 8.73 6.16
N GLY A 174 4.15 8.85 5.86
CA GLY A 174 3.23 9.81 6.50
C GLY A 174 3.33 11.25 6.00
N ALA A 175 4.21 11.55 5.04
CA ALA A 175 4.36 12.86 4.43
C ALA A 175 3.83 12.88 2.99
N LEU A 176 3.27 14.00 2.54
CA LEU A 176 2.90 14.18 1.13
C LEU A 176 4.16 14.09 0.27
N ASP A 177 4.12 13.25 -0.76
CA ASP A 177 5.19 13.10 -1.77
C ASP A 177 4.88 13.92 -3.03
N LEU A 178 4.12 15.00 -2.85
CA LEU A 178 3.63 15.89 -3.90
C LEU A 178 3.89 17.35 -3.51
N ARG A 179 3.84 18.22 -4.50
CA ARG A 179 3.84 19.68 -4.32
C ARG A 179 2.61 20.26 -4.97
N PRO A 180 2.09 21.39 -4.46
CA PRO A 180 1.04 22.12 -5.15
C PRO A 180 1.56 22.60 -6.50
N VAL A 181 0.74 22.45 -7.53
CA VAL A 181 1.05 22.88 -8.90
C VAL A 181 -0.10 23.77 -9.36
N GLU A 182 0.25 24.97 -9.81
CA GLU A 182 -0.72 25.89 -10.40
C GLU A 182 -1.40 25.25 -11.62
N ASP A 183 -2.72 25.42 -11.74
CA ASP A 183 -3.55 24.82 -12.79
C ASP A 183 -3.50 23.28 -12.89
N ALA A 184 -3.15 22.60 -11.79
CA ALA A 184 -3.22 21.15 -11.74
C ALA A 184 -4.65 20.64 -12.05
N PRO A 185 -4.78 19.52 -12.79
CA PRO A 185 -6.08 19.03 -13.21
C PRO A 185 -6.95 18.62 -12.01
N LEU A 186 -8.23 19.01 -12.06
CA LEU A 186 -9.25 18.64 -11.09
C LEU A 186 -10.01 17.40 -11.56
N ALA A 187 -10.14 16.41 -10.67
CA ALA A 187 -10.97 15.22 -10.93
C ALA A 187 -11.50 14.65 -9.61
N VAL A 188 -12.57 13.85 -9.68
CA VAL A 188 -12.93 12.98 -8.56
C VAL A 188 -11.78 11.97 -8.37
N ARG A 189 -11.35 11.77 -7.13
CA ARG A 189 -10.17 10.98 -6.79
C ARG A 189 -10.57 9.75 -5.99
N ARG A 190 -9.94 8.62 -6.31
CA ARG A 190 -9.92 7.42 -5.49
C ARG A 190 -8.48 7.13 -5.13
N VAL A 191 -8.25 6.85 -3.85
CA VAL A 191 -6.92 6.66 -3.29
C VAL A 191 -6.92 5.38 -2.47
N LEU A 192 -6.02 4.47 -2.78
CA LEU A 192 -5.68 3.36 -1.91
C LEU A 192 -4.63 3.84 -0.91
N PHE A 193 -4.86 3.63 0.38
CA PHE A 193 -3.92 4.03 1.41
C PHE A 193 -3.64 2.89 2.38
N GLN A 194 -2.52 3.00 3.09
CA GLN A 194 -2.08 2.07 4.11
C GLN A 194 -1.84 2.81 5.42
N THR A 195 -2.34 2.25 6.52
CA THR A 195 -2.12 2.75 7.89
C THR A 195 -0.84 2.15 8.50
N GLY A 196 -0.38 2.70 9.63
CA GLY A 196 0.84 2.26 10.30
C GLY A 196 0.79 0.82 10.85
N ASP A 197 -0.41 0.26 11.06
CA ASP A 197 -0.62 -1.15 11.41
C ASP A 197 -0.74 -2.07 10.19
N GLY A 198 -0.56 -1.53 8.97
CA GLY A 198 -0.56 -2.28 7.71
C GLY A 198 -1.94 -2.49 7.09
N ALA A 199 -3.03 -2.02 7.72
CA ALA A 199 -4.36 -2.10 7.13
C ALA A 199 -4.46 -1.25 5.86
N LEU A 200 -5.28 -1.69 4.89
CA LEU A 200 -5.54 -0.96 3.66
C LEU A 200 -6.89 -0.26 3.74
N GLY A 201 -6.98 0.92 3.14
CA GLY A 201 -8.23 1.65 2.99
C GLY A 201 -8.40 2.21 1.58
N LEU A 202 -9.65 2.28 1.13
CA LEU A 202 -10.04 2.98 -0.09
C LEU A 202 -10.77 4.25 0.30
N TRP A 203 -10.21 5.39 -0.09
CA TRP A 203 -10.83 6.70 0.07
C TRP A 203 -11.28 7.24 -1.29
N GLN A 204 -12.40 7.97 -1.30
CA GLN A 204 -12.88 8.70 -2.46
C GLN A 204 -13.33 10.12 -2.09
N SER A 205 -13.06 11.09 -2.97
CA SER A 205 -13.41 12.49 -2.76
C SER A 205 -14.93 12.79 -2.83
N GLY A 206 -15.74 11.80 -3.19
CA GLY A 206 -17.18 11.95 -3.45
C GLY A 206 -17.44 12.74 -4.72
N ALA A 207 -18.38 13.69 -4.69
CA ALA A 207 -18.70 14.55 -5.84
C ALA A 207 -17.66 15.67 -6.07
N ARG A 208 -16.65 15.80 -5.22
CA ARG A 208 -15.69 16.91 -5.25
C ARG A 208 -14.54 16.59 -6.20
N ALA A 209 -14.28 17.51 -7.11
CA ALA A 209 -13.11 17.46 -7.97
C ALA A 209 -11.93 18.11 -7.25
N LEU A 210 -10.84 17.35 -7.10
CA LEU A 210 -9.63 17.75 -6.38
C LEU A 210 -8.39 17.55 -7.27
N THR A 211 -7.34 18.32 -7.01
CA THR A 211 -6.00 17.99 -7.50
C THR A 211 -5.47 16.75 -6.77
N LEU A 212 -4.38 16.15 -7.25
CA LEU A 212 -3.72 15.07 -6.50
C LEU A 212 -3.18 15.57 -5.16
N TYR A 213 -2.70 16.82 -5.11
CA TYR A 213 -2.19 17.43 -3.89
C TYR A 213 -3.31 17.63 -2.86
N ASP A 214 -4.44 18.23 -3.25
CA ASP A 214 -5.56 18.47 -2.33
C ASP A 214 -6.17 17.17 -1.81
N ALA A 215 -6.25 16.15 -2.67
CA ALA A 215 -6.70 14.82 -2.27
C ALA A 215 -5.76 14.16 -1.26
N ALA A 216 -4.44 14.28 -1.46
CA ALA A 216 -3.44 13.79 -0.52
C ALA A 216 -3.49 14.54 0.82
N GLU A 217 -3.63 15.86 0.79
CA GLU A 217 -3.73 16.69 1.99
C GLU A 217 -4.99 16.36 2.80
N GLU A 218 -6.12 16.21 2.12
CA GLU A 218 -7.37 15.84 2.77
C GLU A 218 -7.31 14.43 3.36
N LEU A 219 -6.79 13.46 2.60
CA LEU A 219 -6.60 12.09 3.07
C LEU A 219 -5.68 12.06 4.30
N ALA A 220 -4.56 12.80 4.27
CA ALA A 220 -3.61 12.90 5.37
C ALA A 220 -4.28 13.43 6.64
N ARG A 221 -5.10 14.48 6.51
CA ARG A 221 -5.84 15.07 7.63
C ARG A 221 -6.88 14.12 8.23
N LEU A 222 -7.53 13.31 7.40
CA LEU A 222 -8.66 12.47 7.83
C LEU A 222 -8.22 11.11 8.37
N HIS A 223 -7.22 10.50 7.75
CA HIS A 223 -6.89 9.08 7.97
C HIS A 223 -5.42 8.86 8.37
N ALA A 224 -4.58 9.89 8.33
CA ALA A 224 -3.15 9.84 8.69
C ALA A 224 -2.42 8.58 8.15
N PRO A 225 -2.51 8.27 6.85
CA PRO A 225 -1.89 7.07 6.31
C PRO A 225 -0.37 7.19 6.29
N VAL A 226 0.33 6.06 6.32
CA VAL A 226 1.78 6.03 6.11
C VAL A 226 2.14 5.99 4.63
N MET A 227 1.30 5.39 3.79
CA MET A 227 1.50 5.30 2.34
C MET A 227 0.17 5.50 1.60
N ALA A 228 0.19 6.11 0.41
CA ALA A 228 -1.02 6.25 -0.41
C ALA A 228 -0.74 6.30 -1.92
N LEU A 229 -1.56 5.62 -2.72
CA LEU A 229 -1.52 5.54 -4.18
C LEU A 229 -2.79 6.09 -4.81
N ASN A 230 -2.68 6.91 -5.86
CA ASN A 230 -3.84 7.27 -6.67
C ASN A 230 -4.35 6.06 -7.47
N LEU A 231 -5.67 5.93 -7.63
CA LEU A 231 -6.29 4.96 -8.53
C LEU A 231 -6.99 5.68 -9.70
N ASP A 232 -7.18 4.95 -10.79
CA ASP A 232 -7.84 5.48 -11.97
C ASP A 232 -9.34 5.67 -11.72
N MET A 233 -9.89 6.72 -12.33
CA MET A 233 -11.27 7.17 -12.17
C MET A 233 -11.75 7.81 -13.48
N GLY A 234 -12.64 8.80 -13.40
CA GLY A 234 -13.21 9.46 -14.57
C GLY A 234 -13.97 8.46 -15.45
N GLY A 235 -13.58 8.37 -16.71
CA GLY A 235 -14.16 7.42 -17.66
C GLY A 235 -13.92 5.94 -17.33
N TYR A 236 -13.11 5.65 -16.31
CA TYR A 236 -12.73 4.31 -15.87
C TYR A 236 -13.29 3.97 -14.48
N ASP A 237 -14.21 4.76 -13.93
CA ASP A 237 -14.77 4.56 -12.59
C ASP A 237 -15.64 3.30 -12.48
N PHE A 238 -15.06 2.18 -12.07
CA PHE A 238 -15.75 0.95 -11.66
C PHE A 238 -15.56 0.71 -10.15
N CYS A 239 -16.64 0.29 -9.49
CA CYS A 239 -16.74 0.00 -8.08
C CYS A 239 -17.96 -0.89 -7.84
N GLU A 240 -17.76 -2.03 -7.20
CA GLU A 240 -18.84 -2.88 -6.73
C GLU A 240 -18.54 -3.44 -5.34
N ARG A 241 -19.60 -3.56 -4.54
CA ARG A 241 -19.59 -4.29 -3.28
C ARG A 241 -20.32 -5.61 -3.46
N ALA A 242 -19.65 -6.70 -3.13
CA ALA A 242 -20.26 -8.02 -3.09
C ALA A 242 -21.29 -8.12 -1.97
N GLY A 243 -22.42 -8.77 -2.23
CA GLY A 243 -23.50 -9.01 -1.27
C GLY A 243 -24.03 -10.44 -1.39
N GLU A 244 -24.91 -10.84 -0.48
CA GLU A 244 -25.54 -12.19 -0.50
C GLU A 244 -26.38 -12.45 -1.76
N GLY A 245 -26.70 -11.40 -2.53
CA GLY A 245 -27.42 -11.48 -3.80
C GLY A 245 -26.69 -10.75 -4.92
N ARG A 246 -27.33 -9.74 -5.53
CA ARG A 246 -26.68 -8.95 -6.57
C ARG A 246 -25.64 -7.99 -5.97
N PRO A 247 -24.44 -7.85 -6.58
CA PRO A 247 -23.48 -6.83 -6.19
C PRO A 247 -24.10 -5.43 -6.25
N ALA A 248 -23.74 -4.59 -5.28
CA ALA A 248 -24.15 -3.19 -5.24
C ALA A 248 -23.09 -2.33 -5.93
N ALA A 249 -23.47 -1.63 -7.01
CA ALA A 249 -22.57 -0.70 -7.68
C ALA A 249 -22.34 0.56 -6.81
N CYS A 250 -21.10 1.05 -6.79
CA CYS A 250 -20.68 2.29 -6.12
C CYS A 250 -19.98 3.27 -7.08
N SER A 251 -20.21 3.11 -8.38
CA SER A 251 -19.54 3.85 -9.45
C SER A 251 -20.45 4.15 -10.64
N LEU A 252 -19.89 4.83 -11.64
CA LEU A 252 -20.52 5.10 -12.93
C LEU A 252 -20.49 3.90 -13.90
N LEU A 253 -19.42 3.11 -13.92
CA LEU A 253 -19.31 1.94 -14.79
C LEU A 253 -19.96 0.71 -14.16
N ASP A 254 -20.51 -0.13 -15.03
CA ASP A 254 -21.03 -1.45 -14.73
C ASP A 254 -20.14 -2.55 -15.31
N ARG A 255 -20.50 -3.82 -15.05
CA ARG A 255 -19.76 -4.97 -15.57
C ARG A 255 -19.76 -5.06 -17.11
N ALA A 256 -20.74 -4.47 -17.79
CA ALA A 256 -20.77 -4.44 -19.25
C ALA A 256 -19.66 -3.54 -19.84
N SER A 257 -19.12 -2.63 -19.03
CA SER A 257 -18.09 -1.67 -19.41
C SER A 257 -16.66 -2.14 -19.12
N LEU A 258 -16.47 -3.34 -18.55
CA LEU A 258 -15.15 -3.86 -18.14
C LEU A 258 -14.16 -4.00 -19.29
N GLY A 259 -14.63 -4.15 -20.53
CA GLY A 259 -13.76 -4.22 -21.70
C GLY A 259 -12.91 -2.97 -21.94
N LYS A 260 -13.17 -1.86 -21.23
CA LYS A 260 -12.35 -0.64 -21.27
C LYS A 260 -11.24 -0.62 -20.21
N LEU A 261 -11.30 -1.52 -19.24
CA LEU A 261 -10.40 -1.58 -18.10
C LEU A 261 -9.34 -2.66 -18.32
N SER A 262 -8.16 -2.43 -17.79
CA SER A 262 -7.07 -3.41 -17.80
C SER A 262 -6.89 -4.13 -16.47
N ASN A 263 -7.34 -3.52 -15.36
CA ASN A 263 -7.07 -4.07 -14.03
C ASN A 263 -8.07 -3.57 -12.98
N LEU A 264 -8.27 -4.39 -11.95
CA LEU A 264 -9.05 -4.07 -10.77
C LEU A 264 -8.27 -4.44 -9.50
N ILE A 265 -8.64 -3.81 -8.39
CA ILE A 265 -8.22 -4.18 -7.04
C ILE A 265 -9.45 -4.67 -6.30
N ARG A 266 -9.34 -5.83 -5.67
CA ARG A 266 -10.33 -6.33 -4.73
C ARG A 266 -9.77 -6.26 -3.33
N LEU A 267 -10.54 -5.69 -2.42
CA LEU A 267 -10.27 -5.69 -0.99
C LEU A 267 -11.27 -6.58 -0.26
N ARG A 268 -10.77 -7.39 0.66
CA ARG A 268 -11.62 -8.06 1.66
C ARG A 268 -11.88 -7.07 2.78
N THR A 269 -13.10 -6.56 2.88
CA THR A 269 -13.42 -5.50 3.83
C THR A 269 -13.50 -6.02 5.26
N ALA A 270 -13.37 -5.13 6.25
CA ALA A 270 -13.47 -5.47 7.68
C ALA A 270 -14.76 -6.22 8.05
N GLU A 271 -15.87 -5.92 7.38
CA GLU A 271 -17.16 -6.63 7.52
C GLU A 271 -17.07 -8.12 7.14
N SER A 272 -16.05 -8.48 6.36
CA SER A 272 -15.82 -9.82 5.81
C SER A 272 -14.59 -10.52 6.40
N CYS A 273 -14.02 -9.97 7.47
CA CYS A 273 -12.92 -10.60 8.20
C CYS A 273 -13.44 -11.61 9.24
N PRO A 274 -12.74 -12.74 9.44
CA PRO A 274 -13.11 -13.75 10.43
C PRO A 274 -12.94 -13.29 11.88
#